data_AF-A0A930DRM5-F1
#
_entry.id   AF-A0A930DRM5-F1
#
_cell.length_a   1.000
_cell.length_b   1.000
_cell.length_c   1.000
_cell.angle_alpha   90.00
_cell.angle_beta   90.00
_cell.angle_gamma   90.00
#
_symmetry.space_group_name_H-M   'P 1'
#
loop_
_entity.id
_entity.type
_entity.pdbx_description
1 polymer ?
#
loop_
_entity_poly.entity_id
_entity_poly.type
_entity_poly.pdbx_seq_one_letter_code
_entity_poly.pdbx_strand_id
1 'polypeptide(L)'
;MRKILTEEEKFRQMMEEPVQTLIPRLALPSMVSMIVVAVYNMADTFFVSQLGTSASGAVGIVYSMMAIIQAIAFMIGMGCGNEISRLLGAKKQEEAERFVAIGFFTELFLGTFIALFCIIYVVPLIYALGSTKTIAPYAISYAKYVLLGTPFIMASLGMNNMLRFQGNSFYSMLGIATGGILNMFLDPLFIYGFKMGIMGAAVATTLSQMVSFFILLYQCNKMPACISVSLKNFKPSLKRYSLILQFGLPSLARQGIAGISTIILNFSA
;
A
#
# COMPACT_ATOMS: atom_id res chain seq x y z
N MET A 1 3.24 -1.99 28.60
CA MET A 1 1.92 -1.99 27.92
C MET A 1 1.55 -0.55 27.58
N ARG A 2 1.35 -0.22 26.31
CA ARG A 2 0.98 1.15 25.88
C ARG A 2 -0.52 1.32 26.07
N LYS A 3 -0.96 2.40 26.73
CA LYS A 3 -2.39 2.69 26.95
C LYS A 3 -3.10 2.82 25.60
N ILE A 4 -4.19 2.07 25.40
CA ILE A 4 -5.08 2.26 24.24
C ILE A 4 -5.82 3.56 24.48
N LEU A 5 -5.60 4.55 23.62
CA LEU A 5 -6.23 5.86 23.73
C LEU A 5 -7.64 5.83 23.13
N THR A 6 -8.55 6.64 23.66
CA THR A 6 -9.81 6.98 22.99
C THR A 6 -9.58 8.07 21.93
N GLU A 7 -10.55 8.30 21.03
CA GLU A 7 -10.48 9.40 20.05
C GLU A 7 -10.30 10.77 20.73
N GLU A 8 -10.98 11.02 21.86
CA GLU A 8 -10.86 12.27 22.61
C GLU A 8 -9.49 12.43 23.29
N GLU A 9 -8.97 11.36 23.92
CA GLU A 9 -7.62 11.37 24.50
C GLU A 9 -6.56 11.59 23.41
N LYS A 10 -6.79 11.02 22.21
CA LYS A 10 -5.92 11.20 21.06
C LYS A 10 -5.97 12.63 20.53
N PHE A 11 -7.16 13.21 20.41
CA PHE A 11 -7.31 14.61 20.03
C PHE A 11 -6.58 15.54 21.02
N ARG A 12 -6.75 15.31 22.33
CA ARG A 12 -6.07 16.07 23.37
C ARG A 12 -4.55 15.96 23.25
N GLN A 13 -4.04 14.75 23.06
CA GLN A 13 -2.61 14.52 22.81
C GLN A 13 -2.10 15.31 21.60
N MET A 14 -2.84 15.33 20.49
CA MET A 14 -2.41 16.01 19.26
C MET A 14 -2.41 17.55 19.41
N MET A 15 -3.26 18.11 20.28
CA MET A 15 -3.41 19.55 20.48
C MET A 15 -2.57 20.11 21.63
N GLU A 16 -2.32 19.33 22.68
CA GLU A 16 -1.72 19.81 23.93
C GLU A 16 -0.29 19.30 24.17
N GLU A 17 0.14 18.17 23.60
CA GLU A 17 1.51 17.68 23.81
C GLU A 17 2.54 18.59 23.11
N PRO A 18 3.69 18.86 23.74
CA PRO A 18 4.77 19.61 23.11
C PRO A 18 5.22 18.96 21.80
N VAL A 19 5.46 19.80 20.78
CA VAL A 19 5.91 19.36 19.46
C VAL A 19 7.19 18.50 19.54
N GLN A 20 8.09 18.84 20.46
CA GLN A 20 9.35 18.13 20.72
C GLN A 20 9.15 16.66 21.14
N THR A 21 8.05 16.34 21.81
CA THR A 21 7.73 14.97 22.22
C THR A 21 6.77 14.28 21.24
N LEU A 22 5.85 15.04 20.65
CA LEU A 22 4.83 14.52 19.76
C LEU A 22 5.41 14.07 18.42
N ILE A 23 6.30 14.88 17.80
CA ILE A 23 6.90 14.53 16.50
C ILE A 23 7.68 13.21 16.58
N PRO A 24 8.66 13.02 17.49
CA PRO A 24 9.40 11.76 17.55
C PRO A 24 8.48 10.55 17.81
N ARG A 25 7.46 10.71 18.66
CA ARG A 25 6.50 9.66 18.99
C ARG A 25 5.67 9.21 17.77
N LEU A 26 5.38 10.11 16.83
CA LEU A 26 4.67 9.79 15.58
C LEU A 26 5.62 9.36 14.46
N ALA A 27 6.80 9.97 14.39
CA ALA A 27 7.82 9.73 13.38
C ALA A 27 8.48 8.38 13.53
N LEU A 28 8.87 7.97 14.75
CA LEU A 28 9.57 6.70 14.99
C LEU A 28 8.80 5.49 14.43
N PRO A 29 7.50 5.29 14.75
CA PRO A 29 6.74 4.20 14.13
C PRO A 29 6.69 4.28 12.61
N SER A 30 6.52 5.49 12.05
CA SER A 30 6.49 5.68 10.60
C SER A 30 7.83 5.31 9.94
N MET A 31 8.96 5.68 10.56
CA MET A 31 10.30 5.34 10.08
C MET A 31 10.52 3.83 10.12
N VAL A 32 10.13 3.17 11.21
CA VAL A 32 10.21 1.70 11.32
C VAL A 32 9.37 1.03 10.23
N SER A 33 8.16 1.51 9.95
CA SER A 33 7.36 1.00 8.82
C SER A 33 8.10 1.07 7.50
N MET A 34 8.72 2.23 7.20
CA MET A 34 9.42 2.44 5.94
C MET A 34 10.71 1.61 5.85
N ILE A 35 11.41 1.39 6.96
CA ILE A 35 12.58 0.50 7.01
C ILE A 35 12.13 -0.93 6.75
N VAL A 36 11.08 -1.42 7.42
CA VAL A 36 10.55 -2.77 7.17
C VAL A 36 10.15 -2.93 5.70
N VAL A 37 9.53 -1.90 5.12
CA VAL A 37 9.18 -1.89 3.69
C VAL A 37 10.40 -2.03 2.79
N ALA A 38 11.45 -1.26 3.06
CA ALA A 38 12.69 -1.35 2.29
C ALA A 38 13.37 -2.72 2.43
N VAL A 39 13.43 -3.26 3.65
CA VAL A 39 14.10 -4.54 3.93
C VAL A 39 13.36 -5.71 3.28
N TYR A 40 12.02 -5.76 3.33
CA TYR A 40 11.30 -6.86 2.67
C TYR A 40 11.43 -6.78 1.14
N ASN A 41 11.34 -5.58 0.54
CA ASN A 41 11.53 -5.42 -0.91
C ASN A 41 12.93 -5.88 -1.35
N MET A 42 13.95 -5.62 -0.53
CA MET A 42 15.31 -6.09 -0.76
C MET A 42 15.42 -7.62 -0.62
N ALA A 43 14.76 -8.22 0.39
CA ALA A 43 14.71 -9.66 0.56
C ALA A 43 14.02 -10.37 -0.61
N ASP A 44 12.86 -9.90 -1.05
CA ASP A 44 12.13 -10.45 -2.22
C ASP A 44 13.03 -10.45 -3.46
N THR A 45 13.63 -9.29 -3.77
CA THR A 45 14.57 -9.14 -4.89
C THR A 45 15.76 -10.09 -4.76
N PHE A 46 16.34 -10.21 -3.55
CA PHE A 46 17.46 -11.10 -3.28
C PHE A 46 17.09 -12.56 -3.55
N PHE A 47 15.98 -13.07 -3.02
CA PHE A 47 15.58 -14.46 -3.22
C PHE A 47 15.23 -14.75 -4.69
N VAL A 48 14.53 -13.86 -5.37
CA VAL A 48 14.21 -14.06 -6.79
C VAL A 48 15.45 -13.96 -7.67
N SER A 49 16.42 -13.11 -7.35
CA SER A 49 17.67 -13.00 -8.12
C SER A 49 18.47 -14.31 -8.16
N GLN A 50 18.34 -15.15 -7.13
CA GLN A 50 19.01 -16.46 -7.07
C GLN A 50 18.40 -17.51 -8.02
N LEU A 51 17.18 -17.26 -8.55
CA LEU A 51 16.53 -18.17 -9.51
C LEU A 51 17.08 -18.04 -10.94
N GLY A 52 17.87 -16.99 -11.20
CA GLY A 52 18.50 -16.74 -12.50
C GLY A 52 18.13 -15.40 -13.11
N THR A 53 18.87 -15.01 -14.15
CA THR A 53 18.78 -13.68 -14.77
C THR A 53 17.40 -13.39 -15.36
N SER A 54 16.75 -14.38 -16.00
CA SER A 54 15.40 -14.21 -16.56
C SER A 54 14.32 -13.98 -15.50
N ALA A 55 14.44 -14.64 -14.33
CA ALA A 55 13.52 -14.44 -13.22
C ALA A 55 13.70 -13.07 -12.58
N SER A 56 14.95 -12.63 -12.40
CA SER A 56 15.27 -11.29 -11.90
C SER A 56 14.76 -10.19 -12.85
N GLY A 57 14.91 -10.37 -14.16
CA GLY A 57 14.38 -9.43 -15.16
C GLY A 57 12.85 -9.36 -15.14
N ALA A 58 12.17 -10.50 -14.92
CA ALA A 58 10.73 -10.53 -14.78
C ALA A 58 10.22 -9.73 -13.56
N VAL A 59 10.92 -9.80 -12.43
CA VAL A 59 10.61 -8.96 -11.25
C VAL A 59 10.76 -7.49 -11.56
N GLY A 60 11.83 -7.08 -12.26
CA GLY A 60 12.03 -5.68 -12.67
C GLY A 60 10.88 -5.12 -13.52
N ILE A 61 10.38 -5.91 -14.48
CA ILE A 61 9.23 -5.53 -15.32
C ILE A 61 7.97 -5.38 -14.47
N VAL A 62 7.69 -6.34 -13.60
CA VAL A 62 6.49 -6.30 -12.75
C VAL A 62 6.59 -5.25 -11.65
N TYR A 63 7.80 -4.91 -11.19
CA TYR A 63 8.02 -3.83 -10.24
C TYR A 63 7.58 -2.47 -10.81
N SER A 64 7.85 -2.19 -12.10
CA SER A 64 7.33 -1.00 -12.78
C SER A 64 5.80 -0.92 -12.77
N MET A 65 5.13 -2.05 -13.00
CA MET A 65 3.67 -2.15 -12.89
C MET A 65 3.20 -1.86 -11.47
N MET A 66 3.84 -2.47 -10.47
CA MET A 66 3.53 -2.26 -9.06
C MET A 66 3.74 -0.79 -8.66
N ALA A 67 4.80 -0.14 -9.13
CA ALA A 67 5.09 1.26 -8.82
C ALA A 67 3.95 2.19 -9.28
N ILE A 68 3.39 1.95 -10.47
CA ILE A 68 2.23 2.71 -10.98
C ILE A 68 0.99 2.44 -10.11
N ILE A 69 0.70 1.17 -9.81
CA ILE A 69 -0.43 0.80 -8.93
C ILE A 69 -0.31 1.47 -7.56
N GLN A 70 0.89 1.43 -6.97
CA GLN A 70 1.17 2.09 -5.70
C GLN A 70 1.03 3.60 -5.81
N ALA A 71 1.46 4.24 -6.91
CA ALA A 71 1.30 5.67 -7.12
C ALA A 71 -0.16 6.10 -7.06
N ILE A 72 -1.07 5.30 -7.65
CA ILE A 72 -2.51 5.53 -7.59
C ILE A 72 -3.06 5.33 -6.16
N ALA A 73 -2.61 4.28 -5.45
CA ALA A 73 -3.00 4.08 -4.05
C ALA A 73 -2.54 5.25 -3.17
N PHE A 74 -1.28 5.68 -3.29
CA PHE A 74 -0.77 6.84 -2.56
C PHE A 74 -1.51 8.13 -2.89
N MET A 75 -1.93 8.33 -4.14
CA MET A 75 -2.77 9.48 -4.52
C MET A 75 -4.05 9.52 -3.67
N ILE A 76 -4.78 8.41 -3.61
CA ILE A 76 -6.05 8.34 -2.87
C ILE A 76 -5.80 8.40 -1.36
N GLY A 77 -4.88 7.59 -0.84
CA GLY A 77 -4.55 7.53 0.59
C GLY A 77 -4.03 8.85 1.16
N MET A 78 -3.14 9.56 0.46
CA MET A 78 -2.65 10.87 0.88
C MET A 78 -3.71 11.96 0.71
N GLY A 79 -4.49 11.91 -0.38
CA GLY A 79 -5.58 12.85 -0.63
C GLY A 79 -6.65 12.80 0.45
N CYS A 80 -7.10 11.59 0.81
CA CYS A 80 -8.04 11.39 1.91
C CYS A 80 -7.41 11.74 3.25
N GLY A 81 -6.16 11.31 3.48
CA GLY A 81 -5.41 11.56 4.71
C GLY A 81 -5.29 13.04 5.07
N ASN A 82 -4.94 13.90 4.10
CA ASN A 82 -4.85 15.34 4.31
C ASN A 82 -6.18 15.94 4.79
N GLU A 83 -7.29 15.56 4.16
CA GLU A 83 -8.63 16.02 4.57
C GLU A 83 -9.04 15.45 5.93
N ILE A 84 -8.73 14.19 6.23
CA ILE A 84 -8.97 13.58 7.54
C ILE A 84 -8.25 14.37 8.64
N SER A 85 -6.96 14.64 8.47
CA SER A 85 -6.18 15.40 9.47
C SER A 85 -6.76 16.81 9.68
N ARG A 86 -7.17 17.48 8.60
CA ARG A 86 -7.78 18.82 8.65
C ARG A 86 -9.13 18.82 9.37
N LEU A 87 -9.98 17.83 9.07
CA LEU A 87 -11.33 17.70 9.64
C LEU A 87 -11.28 17.30 11.11
N LEU A 88 -10.34 16.43 11.49
CA LEU A 88 -10.07 16.10 12.89
C LEU A 88 -9.66 17.33 13.70
N GLY A 89 -8.74 18.15 13.17
CA GLY A 89 -8.37 19.43 13.79
C GLY A 89 -9.54 20.40 13.93
N ALA A 90 -10.46 20.38 12.97
CA ALA A 90 -11.69 21.19 12.99
C ALA A 90 -12.85 20.58 13.81
N LYS A 91 -12.62 19.46 14.52
CA LYS A 91 -13.63 18.70 15.28
C LYS A 91 -14.84 18.23 14.43
N LYS A 92 -14.63 17.99 13.13
CA LYS A 92 -15.66 17.51 12.18
C LYS A 92 -15.55 16.01 11.96
N GLN A 93 -15.77 15.23 13.02
CA GLN A 93 -15.57 13.77 13.03
C GLN A 93 -16.38 13.05 11.94
N GLU A 94 -17.67 13.37 11.81
CA GLU A 94 -18.55 12.73 10.83
C GLU A 94 -18.07 12.91 9.38
N GLU A 95 -17.49 14.07 9.04
CA GLU A 95 -16.91 14.26 7.72
C GLU A 95 -15.60 13.49 7.55
N ALA A 96 -14.76 13.39 8.60
CA ALA A 96 -13.54 12.59 8.55
C ALA A 96 -13.85 11.10 8.33
N GLU A 97 -14.89 10.57 8.98
CA GLU A 97 -15.42 9.22 8.76
C GLU A 97 -15.83 8.98 7.30
N ARG A 98 -16.46 9.98 6.66
CA ARG A 98 -16.82 9.89 5.25
C ARG A 98 -15.59 9.80 4.35
N PHE A 99 -14.53 10.56 4.63
CA PHE A 99 -13.28 10.46 3.87
C PHE A 99 -12.55 9.13 4.06
N VAL A 100 -12.56 8.56 5.27
CA VAL A 100 -12.02 7.20 5.53
C VAL A 100 -12.78 6.16 4.72
N ALA A 101 -14.11 6.19 4.76
CA ALA A 101 -14.94 5.26 4.00
C ALA A 101 -14.75 5.43 2.49
N ILE A 102 -14.76 6.67 1.98
CA ILE A 102 -14.50 6.95 0.57
C ILE A 102 -13.13 6.41 0.16
N GLY A 103 -12.05 6.77 0.87
CA GLY A 103 -10.71 6.31 0.54
C GLY A 103 -10.62 4.78 0.47
N PHE A 104 -11.08 4.08 1.50
CA PHE A 104 -11.04 2.62 1.57
C PHE A 104 -11.84 1.96 0.44
N PHE A 105 -13.11 2.33 0.26
CA PHE A 105 -13.95 1.70 -0.76
C PHE A 105 -13.50 2.07 -2.17
N THR A 106 -13.07 3.31 -2.41
CA THR A 106 -12.52 3.72 -3.70
C THR A 106 -11.27 2.91 -4.05
N GLU A 107 -10.34 2.71 -3.11
CA GLU A 107 -9.15 1.89 -3.36
C GLU A 107 -9.47 0.42 -3.61
N LEU A 108 -10.44 -0.14 -2.86
CA LEU A 108 -10.84 -1.53 -3.05
C LEU A 108 -11.52 -1.73 -4.41
N PHE A 109 -12.44 -0.84 -4.80
CA PHE A 109 -13.12 -0.89 -6.09
C PHE A 109 -12.16 -0.62 -7.25
N LEU A 110 -11.34 0.43 -7.14
CA LEU A 110 -10.38 0.79 -8.18
C LEU A 110 -9.29 -0.28 -8.31
N GLY A 111 -8.81 -0.83 -7.21
CA GLY A 111 -7.84 -1.93 -7.22
C GLY A 111 -8.41 -3.20 -7.84
N THR A 112 -9.69 -3.51 -7.59
CA THR A 112 -10.38 -4.62 -8.26
C THR A 112 -10.52 -4.36 -9.76
N PHE A 113 -10.89 -3.14 -10.15
CA PHE A 113 -10.99 -2.76 -11.55
C PHE A 113 -9.64 -2.83 -12.27
N ILE A 114 -8.58 -2.28 -11.67
CA ILE A 114 -7.21 -2.32 -12.20
C ILE A 114 -6.74 -3.78 -12.29
N ALA A 115 -6.97 -4.61 -11.27
CA ALA A 115 -6.61 -6.02 -11.30
C ALA A 115 -7.26 -6.75 -12.48
N LEU A 116 -8.58 -6.62 -12.65
CA LEU A 116 -9.32 -7.25 -13.74
C LEU A 116 -8.83 -6.77 -15.11
N PHE A 117 -8.69 -5.45 -15.28
CA PHE A 117 -8.21 -4.87 -16.52
C PHE A 117 -6.79 -5.36 -16.86
N CYS A 118 -5.86 -5.28 -15.92
CA CYS A 118 -4.48 -5.73 -16.13
C CYS A 118 -4.37 -7.25 -16.34
N ILE A 119 -5.22 -8.07 -15.73
CA ILE A 119 -5.22 -9.52 -15.95
C ILE A 119 -5.68 -9.86 -17.37
N ILE A 120 -6.75 -9.21 -17.85
CA ILE A 120 -7.28 -9.40 -19.22
C ILE A 120 -6.22 -9.00 -20.25
N TYR A 121 -5.53 -7.87 -20.02
CA TYR A 121 -4.53 -7.32 -20.93
C TYR A 121 -3.09 -7.61 -20.49
N VAL A 122 -2.84 -8.67 -19.72
CA VAL A 122 -1.53 -8.91 -19.09
C VAL A 122 -0.41 -9.07 -20.13
N VAL A 123 -0.69 -9.74 -21.25
CA VAL A 123 0.30 -9.97 -22.31
C VAL A 123 0.74 -8.65 -22.95
N PRO A 124 -0.15 -7.83 -23.54
CA PRO A 124 0.26 -6.55 -24.13
C PRO A 124 0.83 -5.58 -23.08
N LEU A 125 0.34 -5.62 -21.84
CA LEU A 125 0.87 -4.80 -20.75
C LEU A 125 2.34 -5.12 -20.45
N ILE A 126 2.69 -6.41 -20.33
CA ILE A 126 4.06 -6.83 -20.01
C ILE A 126 5.04 -6.44 -21.13
N TYR A 127 4.64 -6.54 -22.40
CA TYR A 127 5.46 -6.04 -23.50
C TYR A 127 5.56 -4.51 -23.51
N ALA A 128 4.48 -3.79 -23.20
CA ALA A 128 4.49 -2.32 -23.09
C ALA A 128 5.39 -1.81 -21.94
N LEU A 129 5.63 -2.64 -20.92
CA LEU A 129 6.54 -2.35 -19.81
C LEU A 129 8.01 -2.69 -20.12
N GLY A 130 8.34 -3.10 -21.34
CA GLY A 130 9.70 -3.37 -21.80
C GLY A 130 10.11 -4.84 -21.78
N SER A 131 9.18 -5.78 -21.65
CA SER A 131 9.55 -7.20 -21.63
C SER A 131 10.07 -7.70 -22.98
N THR A 132 11.16 -8.46 -22.95
CA THR A 132 11.63 -9.26 -24.08
C THR A 132 10.85 -10.58 -24.18
N LYS A 133 10.92 -11.26 -25.34
CA LYS A 133 10.24 -12.55 -25.58
C LYS A 133 10.69 -13.67 -24.64
N THR A 134 11.93 -13.63 -24.17
CA THR A 134 12.50 -14.64 -23.26
C THR A 134 12.04 -14.44 -21.81
N ILE A 135 11.80 -13.19 -21.40
CA ILE A 135 11.37 -12.84 -20.03
C ILE A 135 9.84 -12.84 -19.89
N ALA A 136 9.11 -12.55 -20.97
CA ALA A 136 7.65 -12.39 -20.96
C ALA A 136 6.90 -13.56 -20.28
N PRO A 137 7.21 -14.85 -20.50
CA PRO A 137 6.50 -15.95 -19.83
C PRO A 137 6.62 -15.91 -18.30
N TYR A 138 7.80 -15.56 -17.78
CA TYR A 138 8.04 -15.42 -16.35
C TYR A 138 7.32 -14.19 -15.78
N ALA A 139 7.42 -13.05 -16.48
CA ALA A 139 6.80 -11.80 -16.07
C ALA A 139 5.26 -11.88 -16.09
N ILE A 140 4.66 -12.53 -17.10
CA ILE A 140 3.21 -12.76 -17.17
C ILE A 140 2.75 -13.65 -16.01
N SER A 141 3.46 -14.73 -15.74
CA SER A 141 3.11 -15.65 -14.65
C SER A 141 3.17 -14.95 -13.30
N TYR A 142 4.26 -14.22 -13.04
CA TYR A 142 4.44 -13.42 -11.83
C TYR A 142 3.37 -12.34 -11.69
N ALA A 143 3.14 -11.55 -12.74
CA ALA A 143 2.17 -10.46 -12.75
C ALA A 143 0.75 -10.94 -12.44
N LYS A 144 0.31 -12.08 -12.97
CA LYS A 144 -1.04 -12.60 -12.69
C LYS A 144 -1.30 -12.82 -11.20
N TYR A 145 -0.36 -13.44 -10.48
CA TYR A 145 -0.51 -13.68 -9.04
C TYR A 145 -0.47 -12.39 -8.23
N VAL A 146 0.43 -11.47 -8.58
CA VAL A 146 0.53 -10.15 -7.95
C VAL A 146 -0.75 -9.33 -8.18
N LEU A 147 -1.30 -9.37 -9.40
CA LEU A 147 -2.52 -8.64 -9.78
C LEU A 147 -3.76 -9.11 -9.00
N LEU A 148 -3.84 -10.40 -8.63
CA LEU A 148 -4.89 -10.89 -7.74
C LEU A 148 -4.81 -10.24 -6.34
N GLY A 149 -3.61 -9.87 -5.90
CA GLY A 149 -3.36 -9.16 -4.64
C GLY A 149 -3.60 -7.65 -4.70
N THR A 150 -3.63 -7.05 -5.89
CA THR A 150 -3.74 -5.59 -6.10
C THR A 150 -4.84 -4.91 -5.28
N PRO A 151 -6.08 -5.43 -5.17
CA PRO A 151 -7.13 -4.78 -4.38
C PRO A 151 -6.74 -4.64 -2.90
N PHE A 152 -6.14 -5.68 -2.33
CA PHE A 152 -5.69 -5.72 -0.95
C PHE A 152 -4.47 -4.83 -0.73
N ILE A 153 -3.55 -4.80 -1.69
CA ILE A 153 -2.36 -3.93 -1.64
C ILE A 153 -2.78 -2.47 -1.64
N MET A 154 -3.65 -2.07 -2.57
CA MET A 154 -4.12 -0.68 -2.67
C MET A 154 -4.83 -0.26 -1.39
N ALA A 155 -5.82 -1.04 -0.94
CA ALA A 155 -6.57 -0.72 0.28
C ALA A 155 -5.70 -0.73 1.55
N SER A 156 -4.69 -1.60 1.64
CA SER A 156 -3.74 -1.62 2.75
C SER A 156 -2.88 -0.35 2.77
N LEU A 157 -2.39 0.09 1.61
CA LEU A 157 -1.57 1.29 1.51
C LEU A 157 -2.37 2.55 1.84
N GLY A 158 -3.62 2.68 1.40
CA GLY A 158 -4.43 3.83 1.79
C GLY A 158 -4.82 3.79 3.25
N MET A 159 -5.24 2.65 3.81
CA MET A 159 -5.48 2.53 5.26
C MET A 159 -4.23 2.89 6.06
N ASN A 160 -3.06 2.43 5.62
CA ASN A 160 -1.79 2.75 6.25
C ASN A 160 -1.55 4.26 6.30
N ASN A 161 -1.77 4.96 5.18
CA ASN A 161 -1.65 6.41 5.11
C ASN A 161 -2.72 7.11 5.97
N MET A 162 -3.99 6.77 5.81
CA MET A 162 -5.10 7.37 6.56
C MET A 162 -4.90 7.25 8.08
N LEU A 163 -4.44 6.10 8.58
CA LEU A 163 -4.10 5.93 10.00
C LEU A 163 -2.96 6.85 10.45
N ARG A 164 -1.94 7.09 9.61
CA ARG A 164 -0.86 8.04 9.94
C ARG A 164 -1.37 9.47 10.04
N PHE A 165 -2.28 9.86 9.15
CA PHE A 165 -2.92 11.19 9.19
C PHE A 165 -3.88 11.38 10.37
N GLN A 166 -4.43 10.30 10.92
CA GLN A 166 -5.15 10.33 12.21
C GLN A 166 -4.22 10.41 13.43
N GLY A 167 -2.90 10.38 13.24
CA GLY A 167 -1.91 10.31 14.32
C GLY A 167 -1.72 8.89 14.89
N ASN A 168 -2.30 7.86 14.26
CA ASN A 168 -2.23 6.46 14.67
C ASN A 168 -1.08 5.71 13.96
N SER A 169 0.11 6.32 13.94
CA SER A 169 1.29 5.78 13.23
C SER A 169 1.76 4.42 13.77
N PHE A 170 1.49 4.10 15.04
CA PHE A 170 1.81 2.80 15.62
C PHE A 170 0.96 1.66 15.05
N TYR A 171 -0.35 1.84 14.92
CA TYR A 171 -1.24 0.84 14.33
C TYR A 171 -0.93 0.67 12.84
N SER A 172 -0.77 1.79 12.13
CA SER A 172 -0.26 1.83 10.75
C SER A 172 1.02 1.00 10.57
N MET A 173 2.00 1.18 11.47
CA MET A 173 3.25 0.41 11.48
C MET A 173 3.02 -1.07 11.71
N LEU A 174 2.26 -1.45 12.73
CA LEU A 174 2.00 -2.86 13.02
C LEU A 174 1.37 -3.57 11.83
N GLY A 175 0.41 -2.95 11.14
CA GLY A 175 -0.24 -3.53 9.97
C GLY A 175 0.75 -3.85 8.85
N ILE A 176 1.48 -2.85 8.36
CA ILE A 176 2.42 -3.03 7.23
C ILE A 176 3.66 -3.82 7.63
N ALA A 177 4.19 -3.60 8.83
CA ALA A 177 5.38 -4.32 9.28
C ALA A 177 5.10 -5.82 9.43
N THR A 178 3.91 -6.20 9.91
CA THR A 178 3.56 -7.63 10.04
C THR A 178 3.54 -8.32 8.69
N GLY A 179 2.96 -7.71 7.64
CA GLY A 179 3.02 -8.29 6.30
C GLY A 179 4.41 -8.31 5.71
N GLY A 180 5.21 -7.25 5.88
CA GLY A 180 6.59 -7.24 5.38
C GLY A 180 7.47 -8.31 6.04
N ILE A 181 7.33 -8.48 7.36
CA ILE A 181 8.03 -9.55 8.10
C ILE A 181 7.53 -10.92 7.65
N LEU A 182 6.21 -11.10 7.51
CA LEU A 182 5.62 -12.35 7.04
C LEU A 182 6.13 -12.71 5.64
N ASN A 183 6.19 -11.73 4.74
CA ASN A 183 6.69 -11.90 3.37
C ASN A 183 8.13 -12.42 3.35
N MET A 184 9.01 -11.84 4.17
CA MET A 184 10.40 -12.27 4.29
C MET A 184 10.57 -13.74 4.69
N PHE A 185 9.62 -14.30 5.47
CA PHE A 185 9.62 -15.73 5.81
C PHE A 185 8.92 -16.59 4.76
N LEU A 186 7.84 -16.09 4.16
CA LEU A 186 7.07 -16.80 3.14
C LEU A 186 7.85 -16.93 1.83
N ASP A 187 8.68 -15.95 1.46
CA ASP A 187 9.48 -15.98 0.23
C ASP A 187 10.38 -17.22 0.15
N PRO A 188 11.35 -17.47 1.07
CA PRO A 188 12.20 -18.64 0.98
C PRO A 188 11.42 -19.95 1.10
N LEU A 189 10.31 -19.95 1.87
CA LEU A 189 9.44 -21.10 2.02
C LEU A 189 8.76 -21.48 0.70
N PHE A 190 8.16 -20.53 -0.02
CA PHE A 190 7.49 -20.80 -1.28
C PHE A 190 8.46 -20.95 -2.46
N ILE A 191 9.50 -20.13 -2.51
CA ILE A 191 10.50 -20.15 -3.58
C ILE A 191 11.28 -21.46 -3.56
N TYR A 192 11.93 -21.79 -2.42
CA TYR A 192 12.83 -22.95 -2.32
C TYR A 192 12.17 -24.16 -1.67
N GLY A 193 11.40 -23.97 -0.59
CA GLY A 193 10.78 -25.06 0.16
C GLY A 193 9.75 -25.82 -0.68
N PHE A 194 8.78 -25.09 -1.26
CA PHE A 194 7.78 -25.65 -2.16
C PHE A 194 8.20 -25.69 -3.63
N LYS A 195 9.42 -25.23 -3.95
CA LYS A 195 9.99 -25.21 -5.30
C LYS A 195 9.09 -24.51 -6.33
N MET A 196 8.36 -23.48 -5.92
CA MET A 196 7.46 -22.73 -6.81
C MET A 196 8.20 -21.67 -7.64
N GLY A 197 9.50 -21.47 -7.40
CA GLY A 197 10.31 -20.49 -8.12
C GLY A 197 9.74 -19.09 -8.01
N ILE A 198 9.71 -18.36 -9.14
CA ILE A 198 9.22 -16.97 -9.18
C ILE A 198 7.74 -16.84 -8.80
N MET A 199 6.92 -17.87 -9.08
CA MET A 199 5.51 -17.86 -8.66
C MET A 199 5.39 -17.89 -7.14
N GLY A 200 6.34 -18.53 -6.45
CA GLY A 200 6.39 -18.57 -4.99
C GLY A 200 6.52 -17.18 -4.38
N ALA A 201 7.39 -16.33 -4.93
CA ALA A 201 7.55 -14.94 -4.50
C ALA A 201 6.27 -14.12 -4.67
N ALA A 202 5.57 -14.27 -5.80
CA ALA A 202 4.30 -13.57 -6.03
C ALA A 202 3.22 -14.01 -5.03
N VAL A 203 3.11 -15.32 -4.77
CA VAL A 203 2.15 -15.87 -3.81
C VAL A 203 2.48 -15.40 -2.39
N ALA A 204 3.75 -15.44 -2.00
CA ALA A 204 4.23 -14.95 -0.71
C ALA A 204 3.87 -13.46 -0.51
N THR A 205 4.13 -12.63 -1.51
CA THR A 205 3.79 -11.21 -1.51
C THR A 205 2.28 -11.00 -1.37
N THR A 206 1.47 -11.65 -2.21
CA THR A 206 0.01 -11.51 -2.19
C THR A 206 -0.58 -11.95 -0.85
N LEU A 207 -0.18 -13.12 -0.32
CA LEU A 207 -0.66 -13.61 0.97
C LEU A 207 -0.29 -12.66 2.12
N SER A 208 0.95 -12.18 2.12
CA SER A 208 1.42 -11.24 3.15
C SER A 208 0.64 -9.93 3.14
N GLN A 209 0.30 -9.43 1.95
CA GLN A 209 -0.49 -8.22 1.80
C GLN A 209 -1.96 -8.43 2.17
N MET A 210 -2.52 -9.62 1.93
CA MET A 210 -3.85 -9.98 2.45
C MET A 210 -3.85 -10.01 3.98
N VAL A 211 -2.81 -10.56 4.62
CA VAL A 211 -2.69 -10.55 6.08
C VAL A 211 -2.56 -9.11 6.60
N SER A 212 -1.71 -8.28 6.00
CA SER A 212 -1.63 -6.83 6.30
C SER A 212 -3.00 -6.16 6.21
N PHE A 213 -3.74 -6.43 5.14
CA PHE A 213 -5.06 -5.86 4.90
C PHE A 213 -6.02 -6.20 6.04
N PHE A 214 -6.12 -7.47 6.42
CA PHE A 214 -7.02 -7.89 7.49
C PHE A 214 -6.62 -7.33 8.85
N ILE A 215 -5.32 -7.23 9.13
CA ILE A 215 -4.81 -6.61 10.37
C ILE A 215 -5.17 -5.12 10.40
N LEU A 216 -4.92 -4.38 9.31
CA LEU A 216 -5.26 -2.96 9.22
C LEU A 216 -6.77 -2.73 9.33
N LEU A 217 -7.57 -3.54 8.64
CA LEU A 217 -9.03 -3.47 8.69
C LEU A 217 -9.56 -3.76 10.10
N TYR A 218 -8.98 -4.75 10.79
CA TYR A 218 -9.29 -5.03 12.19
C TYR A 218 -8.94 -3.85 13.09
N GLN A 219 -7.74 -3.28 12.94
CA GLN A 219 -7.29 -2.14 13.73
C GLN A 219 -8.17 -0.90 13.51
N CYS A 220 -8.54 -0.59 12.26
CA CYS A 220 -9.44 0.53 11.95
C CYS A 220 -10.81 0.36 12.63
N ASN A 221 -11.35 -0.85 12.68
CA ASN A 221 -12.72 -1.09 13.18
C ASN A 221 -12.82 -1.41 14.67
N LYS A 222 -11.73 -1.83 15.32
CA LYS A 222 -11.74 -2.29 16.72
C LYS A 222 -10.93 -1.41 17.67
N MET A 223 -10.02 -0.58 17.17
CA MET A 223 -9.24 0.30 18.03
C MET A 223 -10.00 1.60 18.31
N PRO A 224 -10.26 1.96 19.58
CA PRO A 224 -11.01 3.17 19.96
C PRO A 224 -10.37 4.48 19.54
N ALA A 225 -9.09 4.48 19.16
CA ALA A 225 -8.38 5.66 18.68
C ALA A 225 -8.55 5.89 17.17
N CYS A 226 -9.10 4.92 16.44
CA CYS A 226 -9.15 4.90 14.99
C CYS A 226 -10.56 5.13 14.47
N ILE A 227 -10.66 5.87 13.38
CA ILE A 227 -11.90 6.05 12.66
C ILE A 227 -12.29 4.73 11.97
N SER A 228 -13.48 4.23 12.27
CA SER A 228 -14.00 2.98 11.70
C SER A 228 -14.32 3.09 10.21
N VAL A 229 -14.11 1.98 9.49
CA VAL A 229 -14.48 1.86 8.08
C VAL A 229 -15.89 1.30 8.01
N SER A 230 -16.86 2.15 7.65
CA SER A 230 -18.27 1.77 7.57
C SER A 230 -18.86 2.09 6.21
N LEU A 231 -19.56 1.10 5.62
CA LEU A 231 -20.34 1.28 4.39
C LEU A 231 -21.39 2.39 4.53
N LYS A 232 -21.94 2.61 5.73
CA LYS A 232 -22.94 3.66 5.98
C LYS A 232 -22.37 5.08 5.74
N ASN A 233 -21.06 5.21 5.90
CA ASN A 233 -20.33 6.47 5.73
C ASN A 233 -19.81 6.66 4.30
N PHE A 234 -20.00 5.68 3.41
CA PHE A 234 -19.64 5.79 2.00
C PHE A 234 -20.64 6.69 1.26
N LYS A 235 -20.39 8.00 1.30
CA LYS A 235 -21.17 9.04 0.63
C LYS A 235 -20.32 9.78 -0.40
N PRO A 236 -19.99 9.14 -1.54
CA PRO A 236 -19.18 9.76 -2.59
C PRO A 236 -19.85 11.04 -3.10
N SER A 237 -19.05 12.08 -3.33
CA SER A 237 -19.51 13.31 -3.98
C SER A 237 -18.39 13.89 -4.83
N LEU A 238 -18.75 14.57 -5.94
CA LEU A 238 -17.77 15.18 -6.85
C LEU A 238 -16.85 16.15 -6.11
N LYS A 239 -17.40 16.91 -5.15
CA LYS A 239 -16.62 17.83 -4.31
C LYS A 239 -15.58 17.10 -3.47
N ARG A 240 -15.93 15.97 -2.84
CA ARG A 240 -14.99 15.18 -2.03
C ARG A 240 -13.90 14.56 -2.90
N TYR A 241 -14.26 13.98 -4.05
CA TYR A 241 -13.25 13.45 -4.99
C TYR A 241 -12.33 14.53 -5.55
N SER A 242 -12.85 15.72 -5.85
CA SER A 242 -12.04 16.86 -6.28
C SER A 242 -10.97 17.23 -5.25
N LEU A 243 -11.33 17.25 -3.95
CA LEU A 243 -10.37 17.47 -2.87
C LEU A 243 -9.33 16.34 -2.78
N ILE A 244 -9.77 15.08 -2.84
CA ILE A 244 -8.86 13.92 -2.82
C ILE A 244 -7.85 14.02 -3.96
N LEU A 245 -8.30 14.35 -5.18
CA LEU A 245 -7.43 14.51 -6.32
C LEU A 245 -6.49 15.72 -6.16
N GLN A 246 -6.99 16.87 -5.70
CA GLN A 246 -6.17 18.06 -5.51
C GLN A 246 -4.99 17.82 -4.55
N PHE A 247 -5.24 17.13 -3.44
CA PHE A 247 -4.21 16.82 -2.45
C PHE A 247 -3.39 15.57 -2.79
N GLY A 248 -3.95 14.65 -3.59
CA GLY A 248 -3.30 13.40 -3.99
C GLY A 248 -2.41 13.51 -5.24
N LEU A 249 -2.74 14.39 -6.18
CA LEU A 249 -2.05 14.55 -7.46
C LEU A 249 -0.54 14.82 -7.31
N PRO A 250 -0.07 15.64 -6.37
CA PRO A 250 1.38 15.80 -6.15
C PRO A 250 2.07 14.50 -5.75
N SER A 251 1.38 13.62 -5.02
CA SER A 251 1.90 12.29 -4.67
C SER A 251 1.93 11.36 -5.88
N LEU A 252 0.87 11.41 -6.71
CA LEU A 252 0.84 10.66 -7.97
C LEU A 252 2.00 11.07 -8.88
N ALA A 253 2.25 12.37 -9.02
CA ALA A 253 3.34 12.88 -9.85
C ALA A 253 4.71 12.37 -9.34
N ARG A 254 4.98 12.50 -8.03
CA ARG A 254 6.24 11.99 -7.44
C ARG A 254 6.44 10.49 -7.67
N GLN A 255 5.45 9.68 -7.30
CA GLN A 255 5.56 8.22 -7.38
C GLN A 255 5.51 7.73 -8.85
N GLY A 256 4.72 8.41 -9.68
CA GLY A 256 4.59 8.12 -11.10
C GLY A 256 5.88 8.37 -11.88
N ILE A 257 6.61 9.44 -11.58
CA ILE A 257 7.93 9.70 -12.17
C ILE A 257 8.90 8.55 -11.87
N ALA A 258 8.90 8.04 -10.62
CA ALA A 258 9.72 6.89 -10.27
C ALA A 258 9.34 5.64 -11.07
N GLY A 259 8.03 5.34 -11.20
CA GLY A 259 7.55 4.21 -12.00
C GLY A 259 7.90 4.32 -13.49
N ILE A 260 7.73 5.51 -14.09
CA ILE A 260 8.12 5.77 -15.48
C ILE A 260 9.64 5.61 -15.66
N SER A 261 10.43 6.07 -14.70
CA SER A 261 11.89 5.92 -14.72
C SER A 261 12.29 4.44 -14.77
N THR A 262 11.63 3.58 -14.00
CA THR A 262 11.87 2.13 -14.05
C THR A 262 11.47 1.52 -15.39
N ILE A 263 10.36 1.98 -16.01
CA ILE A 263 9.99 1.53 -17.37
C ILE A 263 11.09 1.87 -18.38
N ILE A 264 11.60 3.11 -18.34
CA ILE A 264 12.69 3.53 -19.23
C ILE A 264 13.93 2.64 -19.03
N LEU A 265 14.28 2.35 -17.77
CA LEU A 265 15.39 1.45 -17.45
C LEU A 265 15.18 0.05 -18.05
N ASN A 266 13.96 -0.49 -17.95
CA ASN A 266 13.62 -1.79 -18.53
C ASN A 266 13.77 -1.82 -20.06
N PHE A 267 13.45 -0.74 -20.77
CA PHE A 267 13.66 -0.64 -22.22
C PHE A 267 15.12 -0.48 -22.63
N SER A 268 15.97 0.01 -21.72
CA SER A 268 17.40 0.22 -21.97
C SER A 268 18.30 -0.98 -21.60
N ALA A 269 17.74 -1.99 -20.93
CA ALA A 269 18.42 -3.20 -20.45
C ALA A 269 18.35 -4.35 -21.47
#